data_AF-A0A3N9P5Y0-F1
#
_entry.id   AF-A0A3N9P5Y0-F1
#
_cell.length_a   1.000
_cell.length_b   1.000
_cell.length_c   1.000
_cell.angle_alpha   90.00
_cell.angle_beta   90.00
_cell.angle_gamma   90.00
#
_symmetry.space_group_name_H-M   'P 1'
#
loop_
_entity.id
_entity.type
_entity.pdbx_description
1 polymer ?
#
loop_
_entity_poly.entity_id
_entity_poly.type
_entity_poly.pdbx_seq_one_letter_code
_entity_poly.pdbx_strand_id
1 'polypeptide(L)'
;MLSSLDFLLILITLIFFIYGIYKRTRLWQIGKPEDRSDYPKERWRRLWQEGVLQIKILKEPLPGLMHLFLFWGILSPLAIIVL
;
A
#
# COMPACT_ATOMS: atom_id res chain seq x y z
N MET A 1 -30.42 3.84 4.30
CA MET A 1 -30.01 5.24 4.56
C MET A 1 -29.10 5.21 5.77
N LEU A 2 -28.01 6.00 5.78
CA LEU A 2 -27.11 6.04 6.94
C LEU A 2 -27.88 6.57 8.15
N SER A 3 -27.82 5.82 9.24
CA SER A 3 -28.40 6.16 10.53
C SER A 3 -27.40 6.93 11.38
N SER A 4 -27.88 7.57 12.46
CA SER A 4 -27.01 8.28 13.41
C SER A 4 -25.93 7.37 14.05
N LEU A 5 -26.21 6.06 14.16
CA LEU A 5 -25.24 5.07 14.64
C LEU A 5 -24.09 4.89 13.65
N ASP A 6 -24.38 4.88 12.35
CA ASP A 6 -23.35 4.74 11.30
C ASP A 6 -22.39 5.93 11.34
N PHE A 7 -22.91 7.15 11.50
CA PHE A 7 -22.08 8.35 11.63
C PHE A 7 -21.18 8.32 12.88
N LEU A 8 -21.70 7.82 14.00
CA LEU A 8 -20.92 7.67 15.24
C LEU A 8 -19.79 6.65 15.06
N LEU A 9 -20.06 5.51 14.42
CA LEU A 9 -19.05 4.49 14.13
C LEU A 9 -17.97 5.02 13.19
N ILE A 10 -18.36 5.69 12.10
CA ILE A 10 -17.42 6.32 11.16
C ILE A 10 -16.53 7.33 11.90
N LEU A 11 -17.10 8.18 12.75
CA LEU A 11 -16.33 9.17 13.51
C LEU A 11 -15.29 8.50 14.41
N ILE A 12 -15.68 7.46 15.15
CA ILE A 12 -14.77 6.70 16.01
C ILE A 12 -13.66 6.06 15.17
N THR A 13 -14.01 5.37 14.08
CA THR A 13 -13.03 4.75 13.17
C THR A 13 -12.04 5.79 12.63
N LEU A 14 -12.54 6.97 12.24
CA LEU A 14 -11.70 8.04 11.69
C LEU A 14 -10.72 8.58 12.73
N ILE A 15 -11.15 8.76 13.99
CA ILE A 15 -10.28 9.19 15.08
C ILE A 15 -9.13 8.19 15.28
N PHE A 16 -9.43 6.88 15.35
CA PHE A 16 -8.41 5.84 15.50
C PHE A 16 -7.49 5.77 14.28
N PHE A 17 -8.04 5.91 13.07
CA PHE A 17 -7.27 5.90 11.83
C PHE A 17 -6.28 7.06 11.77
N ILE A 18 -6.73 8.29 12.04
CA ILE A 18 -5.89 9.49 12.06
C ILE A 18 -4.82 9.37 13.14
N TYR A 19 -5.18 8.90 14.33
CA TYR A 19 -4.21 8.69 15.42
C TYR A 19 -3.14 7.65 15.03
N GLY A 20 -3.56 6.56 14.39
CA GLY A 20 -2.65 5.53 13.86
C GLY A 20 -1.67 6.09 12.83
N ILE A 21 -2.17 6.88 11.87
CA ILE A 21 -1.35 7.59 10.89
C ILE A 21 -0.36 8.52 11.59
N TYR A 22 -0.83 9.36 12.52
CA TYR A 22 0.03 10.29 13.25
C TYR A 22 1.18 9.56 13.96
N LYS A 23 0.87 8.49 14.68
CA LYS A 23 1.89 7.69 15.38
C LYS A 23 2.90 7.09 14.40
N ARG A 24 2.45 6.56 13.27
CA ARG A 24 3.32 5.95 12.26
C ARG A 24 4.21 6.98 11.57
N THR A 25 3.63 8.12 11.16
CA THR A 25 4.35 9.22 10.52
C THR A 25 5.41 9.79 11.44
N ARG A 26 5.09 9.99 12.73
CA ARG A 26 6.08 10.42 13.73
C ARG A 26 7.28 9.46 13.81
N LEU A 27 7.06 8.16 13.71
CA LEU A 27 8.15 7.17 13.70
C LEU A 27 8.98 7.24 12.42
N TRP A 28 8.34 7.44 11.25
CA TRP A 28 9.06 7.56 9.98
C TRP A 28 9.93 8.83 9.92
N GLN A 29 9.50 9.92 10.54
CA GLN A 29 10.23 11.18 10.58
C GLN A 29 11.52 11.12 11.43
N ILE A 30 11.67 10.12 12.31
CA ILE A 30 12.89 9.91 13.11
C ILE A 30 14.01 9.26 12.26
N GLY A 31 13.69 8.73 11.08
CA GLY A 31 14.66 8.11 10.18
C GLY A 31 15.75 9.08 9.71
N LYS A 32 16.94 8.55 9.44
CA LYS A 32 18.04 9.31 8.82
C LYS A 32 17.71 9.60 7.35
N PRO A 33 18.29 10.68 6.76
CA PRO A 33 18.19 10.89 5.33
C PRO A 33 18.81 9.70 4.60
N GLU A 34 18.04 9.11 3.69
CA GLU A 34 18.46 8.03 2.80
C GLU A 34 18.80 8.64 1.45
N ASP A 35 19.96 8.29 0.88
CA ASP A 35 20.24 8.61 -0.52
C ASP A 35 19.31 7.79 -1.40
N ARG A 36 18.51 8.47 -2.22
CA ARG A 36 17.54 7.83 -3.13
C ARG A 36 18.05 7.74 -4.56
N SER A 37 19.23 8.29 -4.82
CA SER A 37 19.89 8.25 -6.12
C SER A 37 20.89 7.10 -6.25
N ASP A 38 21.07 6.34 -5.17
CA ASP A 38 21.93 5.17 -5.12
C ASP A 38 21.37 4.00 -5.94
N TYR A 39 22.24 3.28 -6.67
CA TYR A 39 21.92 2.02 -7.36
C TYR A 39 20.59 2.03 -8.17
N PRO A 40 20.43 2.94 -9.14
CA PRO A 40 19.15 3.13 -9.84
C PRO A 40 18.72 1.85 -10.57
N LYS A 41 19.66 1.10 -11.15
CA LYS A 41 19.37 -0.16 -11.87
C LYS A 41 18.79 -1.22 -10.93
N GLU A 42 19.39 -1.39 -9.75
CA GLU A 42 18.95 -2.34 -8.74
C GLU A 42 17.58 -1.95 -8.18
N ARG A 43 17.32 -0.65 -8.00
CA ARG A 43 16.02 -0.12 -7.58
C ARG A 43 14.93 -0.39 -8.61
N TRP A 44 15.18 -0.13 -9.89
CA TRP A 44 14.25 -0.46 -10.97
C TRP A 44 13.97 -1.97 -11.03
N ARG A 45 15.00 -2.79 -10.89
CA ARG A 45 14.84 -4.25 -10.81
C ARG A 45 13.94 -4.65 -9.63
N ARG A 46 14.17 -4.09 -8.44
CA ARG A 46 13.33 -4.34 -7.25
C ARG A 46 11.91 -3.84 -7.44
N LEU A 47 11.70 -2.67 -8.07
CA LEU A 47 10.37 -2.15 -8.38
C LEU A 47 9.58 -3.12 -9.25
N TRP A 48 10.19 -3.65 -10.31
CA TRP A 48 9.54 -4.65 -11.15
C TRP A 48 9.29 -5.98 -10.40
N GLN A 49 10.30 -6.48 -9.69
CA GLN A 49 10.21 -7.77 -8.99
C GLN A 49 9.25 -7.76 -7.80
N GLU A 50 9.25 -6.69 -7.02
CA GLU A 50 8.53 -6.62 -5.74
C GLU A 50 7.26 -5.76 -5.84
N GLY A 51 7.27 -4.71 -6.67
CA GLY A 51 6.11 -3.86 -6.88
C GLY A 51 5.11 -4.46 -7.86
N VAL A 52 5.57 -4.84 -9.05
CA VAL A 52 4.69 -5.35 -10.12
C VAL A 52 4.47 -6.86 -10.03
N LEU A 53 5.56 -7.62 -9.91
CA LEU A 53 5.51 -9.09 -9.88
C LEU A 53 5.24 -9.66 -8.47
N GLN A 54 5.38 -8.85 -7.42
CA GLN A 54 5.12 -9.24 -6.02
C GLN A 54 5.84 -10.53 -5.57
N ILE A 55 7.03 -10.80 -6.11
CA ILE A 55 7.77 -12.08 -5.94
C ILE A 55 7.97 -12.44 -4.47
N LYS A 56 8.21 -11.45 -3.60
CA LYS A 56 8.38 -11.69 -2.16
C LYS A 56 7.11 -12.21 -1.48
N ILE A 57 5.95 -11.71 -1.88
CA ILE A 57 4.65 -12.08 -1.29
C ILE A 57 4.21 -13.45 -1.80
N LEU A 58 4.54 -13.79 -3.04
CA LEU A 58 4.30 -15.10 -3.64
C LEU A 58 5.03 -16.27 -2.96
N LYS A 59 5.95 -16.00 -2.02
CA LYS A 59 6.56 -17.03 -1.17
C LYS A 59 5.54 -17.70 -0.25
N GLU A 60 4.46 -17.00 0.09
CA GLU A 60 3.35 -17.54 0.85
C GLU A 60 2.15 -17.74 -0.10
N PRO A 61 1.77 -18.98 -0.45
CA PRO A 61 0.91 -19.23 -1.60
C PRO A 61 -0.49 -18.63 -1.46
N LEU A 62 -1.11 -18.71 -0.28
CA LEU A 62 -2.46 -18.18 -0.06
C LEU A 62 -2.48 -16.64 -0.08
N PRO A 63 -1.76 -15.91 0.81
CA PRO A 63 -1.77 -14.46 0.79
C PRO A 63 -1.10 -13.88 -0.47
N GLY A 64 -0.11 -14.58 -1.05
CA GLY A 64 0.55 -14.19 -2.29
C GLY A 64 -0.40 -14.14 -3.48
N LEU A 65 -1.18 -15.19 -3.68
CA LEU A 65 -2.20 -15.19 -4.75
C LEU A 65 -3.24 -14.10 -4.51
N MET A 66 -3.71 -13.92 -3.27
CA MET A 66 -4.66 -12.86 -2.94
C MET A 66 -4.14 -11.46 -3.32
N HIS A 67 -2.88 -11.13 -2.97
CA HIS A 67 -2.28 -9.84 -3.31
C HIS A 67 -2.12 -9.66 -4.82
N LEU A 68 -1.74 -10.73 -5.53
CA LEU A 68 -1.58 -10.71 -6.98
C LEU A 68 -2.90 -10.38 -7.68
N PHE A 69 -4.00 -11.05 -7.27
CA PHE A 69 -5.34 -10.79 -7.83
C PHE A 69 -5.86 -9.40 -7.50
N LEU A 70 -5.69 -8.93 -6.26
CA LEU A 70 -6.12 -7.59 -5.87
C LEU A 70 -5.38 -6.50 -6.66
N PHE A 71 -4.06 -6.64 -6.78
CA PHE A 71 -3.25 -5.65 -7.50
C PHE A 71 -3.56 -5.62 -8.99
N TRP A 72 -3.53 -6.77 -9.67
CA TRP A 72 -3.77 -6.83 -11.12
C TRP A 72 -5.24 -6.62 -11.48
N GLY A 73 -6.16 -6.96 -10.59
CA GLY A 73 -7.60 -6.70 -10.76
C GLY A 73 -7.92 -5.21 -10.81
N ILE A 74 -7.13 -4.36 -10.15
CA ILE A 74 -7.26 -2.90 -10.24
C ILE A 74 -6.38 -2.35 -11.37
N LEU A 75 -5.12 -2.79 -11.46
CA LEU A 75 -4.14 -2.22 -12.38
C LEU A 75 -4.49 -2.45 -13.86
N SER A 76 -4.95 -3.65 -14.23
CA SER A 76 -5.23 -3.97 -15.64
C SER A 76 -6.38 -3.15 -16.24
N PRO A 77 -7.59 -3.05 -15.64
CA PRO A 77 -8.63 -2.20 -16.20
C PRO A 77 -8.27 -0.71 -16.14
N LEU A 78 -7.59 -0.26 -15.09
CA LEU A 78 -7.15 1.14 -14.98
C LEU A 78 -6.16 1.50 -16.10
N ALA A 79 -5.18 0.64 -16.38
CA ALA A 79 -4.23 0.86 -17.45
C ALA A 79 -4.90 0.93 -18.83
N ILE A 80 -5.92 0.09 -19.07
CA ILE A 80 -6.71 0.10 -20.31
C ILE A 80 -7.49 1.41 -20.48
N ILE A 81 -8.02 1.98 -19.40
CA ILE A 81 -8.80 3.23 -19.45
C ILE A 81 -7.92 4.45 -19.69
N VAL A 82 -6.69 4.44 -19.15
CA VAL A 82 -5.78 5.59 -19.15
C VAL A 82 -4.97 5.70 -20.45
N LEU A 83 -4.68 4.57 -21.12
CA LEU A 83 -3.91 4.51 -22.38
C LEU A 83 -4.82 4.60 -23.60
#